data_AF-A0A921QXN0-F1
#
_entry.id   AF-A0A921QXN0-F1
#
_cell.length_a   1.000
_cell.length_b   1.000
_cell.length_c   1.000
_cell.angle_alpha   90.00
_cell.angle_beta   90.00
_cell.angle_gamma   90.00
#
_symmetry.space_group_name_H-M   'P 1'
#
loop_
_entity.id
_entity.type
_entity.pdbx_description
1 polymer ?
#
loop_
_entity_poly.entity_id
_entity_poly.type
_entity_poly.pdbx_seq_one_letter_code
_entity_poly.pdbx_strand_id
1 'polypeptide(L)'
;MRRKRRVGVPIERHAESIYTRRMYDKFYNELYSSGGYVIKSKDNDGNFEVAHSYTDGNPDQVRYRVRYDGGDKVYCQCGLYEHMGMLCRHSLKVLVHLDVKEVPSGNIMPRWMKNDPEPKTSICPIRRSDISGASLTVLKKRALLSHMMKVAYGTDEISDEAFTQAMAAVDSLVIRPASSSAATLQSTITDHNTNYKQSVAALSVPMPKSNSTIRCPDRPIKNGRPPHSTLKSWKDQQKRTRCVSTDEENPRGGKTRRIVDVLEFK
;
A
#
# COMPACT_ATOMS: atom_id res chain seq x y z
N MET A 1 -11.33 24.58 -11.05
CA MET A 1 -12.30 24.15 -12.09
C MET A 1 -13.31 23.20 -11.45
N ARG A 2 -14.59 23.59 -11.31
CA ARG A 2 -15.65 22.71 -10.79
C ARG A 2 -15.95 21.61 -11.81
N ARG A 3 -16.18 20.37 -11.36
CA ARG A 3 -16.48 19.27 -12.31
C ARG A 3 -17.87 19.51 -12.90
N LYS A 4 -18.00 19.34 -14.21
CA LYS A 4 -19.31 19.34 -14.86
C LYS A 4 -20.00 18.04 -14.47
N ARG A 5 -21.08 18.14 -13.68
CA ARG A 5 -21.97 17.01 -13.37
C ARG A 5 -22.59 16.53 -14.65
N ARG A 6 -22.69 15.21 -14.82
CA ARG A 6 -23.13 14.64 -16.10
C ARG A 6 -24.45 13.90 -16.00
N VAL A 7 -24.80 13.33 -14.84
CA VAL A 7 -26.10 12.65 -14.66
C VAL A 7 -27.17 13.64 -14.20
N GLY A 8 -26.80 14.58 -13.31
CA GLY A 8 -27.71 15.63 -12.84
C GLY A 8 -28.64 15.22 -11.69
N VAL A 9 -28.43 14.04 -11.09
CA VAL A 9 -29.22 13.56 -9.95
C VAL A 9 -28.73 14.16 -8.62
N PRO A 10 -29.61 14.37 -7.62
CA PRO A 10 -29.22 14.95 -6.33
C PRO A 10 -28.13 14.14 -5.61
N ILE A 11 -28.17 12.81 -5.69
CA ILE A 11 -27.14 11.96 -5.08
C ILE A 11 -25.73 12.17 -5.67
N GLU A 12 -25.62 12.56 -6.95
CA GLU A 12 -24.35 12.93 -7.59
C GLU A 12 -23.79 14.21 -6.96
N ARG A 13 -24.65 15.18 -6.60
CA ARG A 13 -24.26 16.42 -5.88
C ARG A 13 -23.59 16.07 -4.55
N HIS A 14 -24.21 15.18 -3.79
CA HIS A 14 -23.70 14.79 -2.48
C HIS A 14 -22.39 13.98 -2.62
N ALA A 15 -22.34 13.04 -3.56
CA ALA A 15 -21.14 12.27 -3.85
C ALA A 15 -19.96 13.18 -4.25
N GLU A 16 -20.20 14.24 -5.02
CA GLU A 16 -19.18 15.21 -5.41
C GLU A 16 -18.61 15.96 -4.19
N SER A 17 -19.44 16.31 -3.21
CA SER A 17 -18.97 17.02 -2.00
C SER A 17 -18.18 16.12 -1.06
N ILE A 18 -18.58 14.86 -0.89
CA ILE A 18 -17.96 13.94 0.06
C ILE A 18 -16.73 13.23 -0.49
N TYR A 19 -16.73 12.74 -1.73
CA TYR A 19 -15.72 11.79 -2.20
C TYR A 19 -14.50 12.45 -2.82
N THR A 20 -13.32 11.85 -2.61
CA THR A 20 -12.09 12.24 -3.33
C THR A 20 -12.29 12.18 -4.84
N ARG A 21 -11.45 12.88 -5.62
CA ARG A 21 -11.59 12.95 -7.09
C ARG A 21 -11.66 11.58 -7.75
N ARG A 22 -10.67 10.72 -7.47
CA ARG A 22 -10.62 9.36 -8.05
C ARG A 22 -11.82 8.52 -7.64
N MET A 23 -12.31 8.71 -6.42
CA MET A 23 -13.43 7.92 -5.92
C MET A 23 -14.76 8.35 -6.53
N TYR A 24 -14.96 9.66 -6.66
CA TYR A 24 -16.11 10.20 -7.38
C TYR A 24 -16.18 9.69 -8.82
N ASP A 25 -15.04 9.61 -9.53
CA ASP A 25 -15.04 9.13 -10.92
C ASP A 25 -15.53 7.66 -10.99
N LYS A 26 -15.14 6.82 -10.02
CA LYS A 26 -15.67 5.45 -9.92
C LYS A 26 -17.16 5.43 -9.58
N PHE A 27 -17.57 6.22 -8.59
CA PHE A 27 -18.97 6.35 -8.20
C PHE A 27 -19.84 6.79 -9.37
N TYR A 28 -19.36 7.77 -10.14
CA TYR A 28 -20.00 8.24 -11.35
C TYR A 28 -20.18 7.11 -12.38
N ASN A 29 -19.16 6.30 -12.62
CA ASN A 29 -19.25 5.18 -13.55
C ASN A 29 -20.30 4.15 -13.11
N GLU A 30 -20.36 3.83 -11.82
CA GLU A 30 -21.39 2.95 -11.26
C GLU A 30 -22.79 3.58 -11.37
N LEU A 31 -22.91 4.88 -11.12
CA LEU A 31 -24.17 5.62 -11.25
C LEU A 31 -24.65 5.67 -12.70
N TYR A 32 -23.77 5.94 -13.65
CA TYR A 32 -24.09 5.89 -15.07
C TYR A 32 -24.51 4.48 -15.50
N SER A 33 -23.76 3.46 -15.07
CA SER A 33 -24.07 2.05 -15.36
C SER A 33 -25.38 1.59 -14.73
N SER A 34 -25.83 2.21 -13.64
CA SER A 34 -27.11 1.91 -13.00
C SER A 34 -28.32 2.21 -13.91
N GLY A 35 -28.17 3.09 -14.89
CA GLY A 35 -29.22 3.41 -15.88
C GLY A 35 -29.63 2.19 -16.71
N GLY A 36 -28.74 1.22 -16.92
CA GLY A 36 -29.01 -0.04 -17.61
C GLY A 36 -29.72 -1.09 -16.75
N TYR A 37 -30.14 -0.76 -15.53
CA TYR A 37 -30.82 -1.68 -14.62
C TYR A 37 -32.26 -1.23 -14.34
N VAL A 38 -33.13 -2.19 -14.06
CA VAL A 38 -34.55 -2.01 -13.74
C VAL A 38 -34.89 -2.75 -12.45
N ILE A 39 -35.87 -2.24 -11.72
CA ILE A 39 -36.38 -2.86 -10.49
C ILE A 39 -37.56 -3.74 -10.88
N LYS A 40 -37.52 -5.02 -10.50
CA LYS A 40 -38.51 -6.04 -10.86
C LYS A 40 -39.58 -6.20 -9.80
N SER A 41 -39.20 -6.15 -8.54
CA SER A 41 -40.09 -6.26 -7.41
C SER A 41 -39.58 -5.45 -6.23
N LYS A 42 -40.50 -5.11 -5.34
CA LYS A 42 -40.27 -4.44 -4.06
C LYS A 42 -41.10 -5.15 -3.01
N ASP A 43 -40.45 -5.56 -1.93
CA ASP A 43 -41.12 -6.12 -0.75
C ASP A 43 -41.39 -5.00 0.28
N ASN A 44 -42.32 -5.26 1.20
CA ASN A 44 -42.64 -4.32 2.30
C ASN A 44 -41.47 -4.11 3.26
N ASP A 45 -40.55 -5.08 3.35
CA ASP A 45 -39.37 -5.03 4.24
C ASP A 45 -38.19 -4.22 3.66
N GLY A 46 -38.41 -3.45 2.59
CA GLY A 46 -37.35 -2.66 1.95
C GLY A 46 -36.37 -3.49 1.12
N ASN A 47 -36.77 -4.71 0.72
CA ASN A 47 -36.03 -5.51 -0.25
C ASN A 47 -36.47 -5.17 -1.67
N PHE A 48 -35.50 -5.10 -2.57
CA PHE A 48 -35.67 -4.80 -3.98
C PHE A 48 -34.95 -5.85 -4.81
N GLU A 49 -35.57 -6.23 -5.91
CA GLU A 49 -34.93 -7.09 -6.90
C GLU A 49 -34.56 -6.27 -8.14
N VAL A 50 -33.27 -6.25 -8.46
CA VAL A 50 -32.72 -5.44 -9.55
C VAL A 50 -32.15 -6.35 -10.63
N ALA A 51 -32.51 -6.10 -11.88
CA ALA A 51 -32.04 -6.87 -13.02
C ALA A 51 -31.63 -5.95 -14.18
N HIS A 52 -30.79 -6.46 -15.08
CA HIS A 52 -30.31 -5.68 -16.23
C HIS A 52 -31.41 -5.52 -17.29
N SER A 53 -31.66 -4.31 -17.79
CA SER A 53 -32.76 -4.03 -18.71
C SER A 53 -32.67 -4.79 -20.03
N TYR A 54 -31.45 -5.02 -20.54
CA TYR A 54 -31.25 -5.76 -21.80
C TYR A 54 -31.68 -7.23 -21.74
N THR A 55 -31.77 -7.84 -20.54
CA THR A 55 -32.15 -9.24 -20.37
C THR A 55 -33.59 -9.40 -19.89
N ASP A 56 -34.40 -8.33 -20.02
CA ASP A 56 -35.79 -8.35 -19.61
C ASP A 56 -36.60 -9.41 -20.39
N GLY A 57 -37.42 -10.18 -19.68
CA GLY A 57 -38.19 -11.30 -20.24
C GLY A 57 -37.43 -12.63 -20.37
N ASN A 58 -36.13 -12.67 -20.08
CA ASN A 58 -35.38 -13.93 -20.06
C ASN A 58 -35.58 -14.66 -18.71
N PRO A 59 -35.97 -15.95 -18.69
CA PRO A 59 -36.13 -16.70 -17.44
C PRO A 59 -34.81 -16.85 -16.67
N ASP A 60 -33.67 -16.90 -17.36
CA ASP A 60 -32.33 -17.04 -16.75
C ASP A 60 -31.68 -15.69 -16.42
N GLN A 61 -32.48 -14.62 -16.37
CA GLN A 61 -31.99 -13.29 -16.05
C GLN A 61 -31.38 -13.25 -14.63
N VAL A 62 -30.12 -12.84 -14.54
CA VAL A 62 -29.44 -12.60 -13.25
C VAL A 62 -30.12 -11.46 -12.51
N ARG A 63 -30.60 -11.77 -11.30
CA ARG A 63 -31.26 -10.84 -10.38
C ARG A 63 -30.36 -10.59 -9.18
N TYR A 64 -30.29 -9.33 -8.76
CA TYR A 64 -29.54 -8.89 -7.60
C TYR A 64 -30.50 -8.42 -6.52
N ARG A 65 -30.41 -9.01 -5.33
CA ARG A 65 -31.15 -8.54 -4.16
C ARG A 65 -30.46 -7.33 -3.54
N VAL A 66 -31.22 -6.27 -3.33
CA VAL A 66 -30.79 -5.04 -2.66
C VAL A 66 -31.74 -4.78 -1.48
N ARG A 67 -31.20 -4.56 -0.29
CA ARG A 67 -31.98 -4.20 0.90
C ARG A 67 -31.63 -2.79 1.32
N TYR A 68 -32.65 -1.95 1.48
CA TYR A 68 -32.49 -0.58 1.97
C TYR A 68 -33.16 -0.45 3.34
N ASP A 69 -32.40 0.01 4.33
CA ASP A 69 -32.83 0.08 5.74
C ASP A 69 -33.55 1.40 6.09
N GLY A 70 -34.09 2.10 5.09
CA GLY A 70 -34.86 3.33 5.31
C GLY A 70 -34.05 4.60 5.60
N GLY A 71 -32.72 4.58 5.48
CA GLY A 71 -31.91 5.80 5.62
C GLY A 71 -30.43 5.54 5.81
N ASP A 72 -30.10 4.62 6.71
CA ASP A 72 -28.74 4.50 7.22
C ASP A 72 -27.82 3.70 6.30
N LYS A 73 -28.32 2.59 5.75
CA LYS A 73 -27.53 1.67 4.93
C LYS A 73 -28.33 1.04 3.79
N VAL A 74 -27.60 0.74 2.72
CA VAL A 74 -28.03 -0.13 1.64
C VAL A 74 -27.06 -1.30 1.51
N TYR A 75 -27.63 -2.49 1.33
CA TYR A 75 -26.93 -3.75 1.18
C TYR A 75 -27.24 -4.33 -0.18
N CYS A 76 -26.24 -4.89 -0.86
CA CYS A 76 -26.45 -5.55 -2.14
C CYS A 76 -25.69 -6.87 -2.19
N GLN A 77 -26.37 -7.91 -2.67
CA GLN A 77 -25.80 -9.25 -2.82
C GLN A 77 -24.52 -9.30 -3.68
N CYS A 78 -24.28 -8.31 -4.55
CA CYS A 78 -23.08 -8.29 -5.39
C CYS A 78 -21.76 -8.06 -4.60
N GLY A 79 -21.83 -7.66 -3.33
CA GLY A 79 -20.65 -7.58 -2.47
C GLY A 79 -19.68 -6.42 -2.74
N LEU A 80 -19.99 -5.50 -3.67
CA LEU A 80 -19.04 -4.46 -4.08
C LEU A 80 -18.71 -3.51 -2.92
N TYR A 81 -19.65 -3.24 -2.04
CA TYR A 81 -19.43 -2.38 -0.88
C TYR A 81 -18.46 -3.04 0.11
N GLU A 82 -18.62 -4.33 0.34
CA GLU A 82 -17.77 -5.13 1.22
C GLU A 82 -16.34 -5.23 0.65
N HIS A 83 -16.21 -5.30 -0.67
CA HIS A 83 -14.92 -5.46 -1.34
C HIS A 83 -14.16 -4.14 -1.60
N MET A 84 -14.86 -3.06 -1.96
CA MET A 84 -14.26 -1.78 -2.36
C MET A 84 -14.65 -0.61 -1.42
N GLY A 85 -15.68 -0.79 -0.59
CA GLY A 85 -16.21 0.25 0.29
C GLY A 85 -17.00 1.31 -0.46
N MET A 86 -17.66 0.93 -1.55
CA MET A 86 -18.45 1.84 -2.38
C MET A 86 -19.74 1.19 -2.87
N LEU A 87 -20.76 2.02 -3.11
CA LEU A 87 -22.03 1.58 -3.66
C LEU A 87 -21.87 1.07 -5.09
N CYS A 88 -22.49 -0.07 -5.38
CA CYS A 88 -22.60 -0.62 -6.73
C CYS A 88 -23.76 0.02 -7.50
N ARG A 89 -23.72 -0.12 -8.82
CA ARG A 89 -24.81 0.22 -9.73
C ARG A 89 -26.18 -0.32 -9.30
N HIS A 90 -26.27 -1.51 -8.70
CA HIS A 90 -27.55 -2.06 -8.22
C HIS A 90 -28.11 -1.26 -7.04
N SER A 91 -27.26 -0.95 -6.06
CA SER A 91 -27.65 -0.13 -4.90
C SER A 91 -28.01 1.28 -5.34
N LEU A 92 -27.23 1.85 -6.26
CA LEU A 92 -27.48 3.18 -6.82
C LEU A 92 -28.80 3.24 -7.59
N LYS A 93 -29.16 2.19 -8.34
CA LYS A 93 -30.46 2.11 -9.01
C LYS A 93 -31.62 2.22 -8.03
N VAL A 94 -31.53 1.53 -6.89
CA VAL A 94 -32.56 1.57 -5.82
C VAL A 94 -32.60 2.94 -5.17
N LEU A 95 -31.45 3.53 -4.82
CA LEU A 95 -31.40 4.85 -4.20
C LEU A 95 -31.97 5.94 -5.12
N VAL A 96 -31.68 5.87 -6.42
CA VAL A 96 -32.26 6.78 -7.42
C VAL A 96 -33.77 6.57 -7.55
N HIS A 97 -34.25 5.32 -7.54
CA HIS A 97 -35.69 5.03 -7.58
C HIS A 97 -36.45 5.52 -6.34
N LEU A 98 -35.80 5.52 -5.19
CA LEU A 98 -36.35 6.03 -3.93
C LEU A 98 -36.15 7.54 -3.75
N ASP A 99 -35.68 8.25 -4.78
CA ASP A 99 -35.37 9.69 -4.74
C ASP A 99 -34.46 10.10 -3.58
N VAL A 100 -33.59 9.19 -3.14
CA VAL A 100 -32.64 9.45 -2.07
C VAL A 100 -31.62 10.46 -2.56
N LYS A 101 -31.61 11.63 -1.92
CA LYS A 101 -30.79 12.78 -2.36
C LYS A 101 -29.33 12.69 -1.95
N GLU A 102 -29.03 11.82 -0.99
CA GLU A 102 -27.74 11.75 -0.33
C GLU A 102 -27.26 10.30 -0.24
N VAL A 103 -25.96 10.05 -0.48
CA VAL A 103 -25.35 8.74 -0.19
C VAL A 103 -25.62 8.36 1.27
N PRO A 104 -26.21 7.19 1.56
CA PRO A 104 -26.46 6.72 2.92
C PRO A 104 -25.19 6.79 3.77
N SER A 105 -25.29 7.40 4.95
CA SER A 105 -24.15 7.71 5.82
C SER A 105 -23.35 6.44 6.19
N GLY A 106 -24.05 5.33 6.44
CA GLY A 106 -23.46 4.04 6.77
C GLY A 106 -22.75 3.33 5.61
N ASN A 107 -22.87 3.85 4.37
CA ASN A 107 -22.13 3.39 3.20
C ASN A 107 -20.99 4.34 2.79
N ILE A 108 -20.68 5.36 3.58
CA ILE A 108 -19.55 6.26 3.31
C ILE A 108 -18.36 5.82 4.17
N MET A 109 -17.31 5.32 3.51
CA MET A 109 -16.10 4.89 4.21
C MET A 109 -15.13 6.07 4.38
N PRO A 110 -14.55 6.29 5.59
CA PRO A 110 -13.71 7.47 5.88
C PRO A 110 -12.53 7.64 4.91
N ARG A 111 -11.87 6.54 4.54
CA ARG A 111 -10.76 6.51 3.55
C ARG A 111 -11.09 7.15 2.20
N TRP A 112 -12.36 7.24 1.85
CA TRP A 112 -12.83 7.75 0.56
C TRP A 112 -13.29 9.21 0.60
N MET A 113 -13.37 9.82 1.78
CA MET A 113 -13.82 11.21 1.96
C MET A 113 -12.74 12.22 1.56
N LYS A 114 -13.11 13.41 1.05
CA LYS A 114 -12.20 14.52 0.72
C LYS A 114 -11.54 15.12 1.95
N ASN A 115 -12.34 15.25 3.00
CA ASN A 115 -11.93 15.81 4.27
C ASN A 115 -11.62 14.63 5.19
N ASP A 116 -10.43 14.08 5.06
CA ASP A 116 -9.79 13.49 6.22
C ASP A 116 -9.28 14.70 7.01
N PRO A 117 -9.86 15.06 8.17
CA PRO A 117 -9.21 16.00 9.08
C PRO A 117 -7.95 15.29 9.60
N GLU A 118 -6.87 15.32 8.82
CA GLU A 118 -5.63 14.60 9.09
C GLU A 118 -5.87 13.08 9.22
N PRO A 119 -4.82 12.24 9.25
CA PRO A 119 -4.97 10.97 9.92
C PRO A 119 -5.32 11.28 11.39
N LYS A 120 -6.62 11.36 11.71
CA LYS A 120 -7.08 10.91 13.03
C LYS A 120 -6.59 9.50 13.09
N THR A 121 -5.42 9.34 13.69
CA THR A 121 -4.89 8.07 14.11
C THR A 121 -5.93 7.62 15.10
N SER A 122 -6.98 6.95 14.62
CA SER A 122 -7.81 6.07 15.41
C SER A 122 -6.85 4.94 15.78
N ILE A 123 -6.01 5.25 16.75
CA ILE A 123 -5.59 4.29 17.72
C ILE A 123 -6.93 3.74 18.20
N CYS A 124 -7.33 2.58 17.66
CA CYS A 124 -8.19 1.71 18.42
C CYS A 124 -7.54 1.67 19.81
N PRO A 125 -8.21 2.07 20.90
CA PRO A 125 -7.69 1.73 22.21
C PRO A 125 -7.63 0.21 22.17
N ILE A 126 -6.42 -0.33 21.99
CA ILE A 126 -6.16 -1.74 22.20
C ILE A 126 -6.79 -2.00 23.57
N ARG A 127 -7.81 -2.86 23.60
CA ARG A 127 -8.37 -3.34 24.87
C ARG A 127 -7.17 -3.71 25.72
N ARG A 128 -7.07 -3.11 26.91
CA ARG A 128 -5.89 -3.04 27.78
C ARG A 128 -5.32 -4.41 28.23
N SER A 129 -5.74 -5.53 27.65
CA SER A 129 -5.45 -6.85 28.18
C SER A 129 -4.15 -7.48 27.69
N ASP A 130 -3.57 -7.14 26.53
CA ASP A 130 -2.47 -7.98 26.01
C ASP A 130 -1.35 -7.17 25.34
N ILE A 131 -0.38 -6.67 26.12
CA ILE A 131 0.84 -6.07 25.55
C ILE A 131 2.09 -6.58 26.28
N SER A 132 2.73 -7.55 25.63
CA SER A 132 4.17 -7.83 25.75
C SER A 132 5.00 -6.62 25.29
N GLY A 133 6.16 -6.41 25.92
CA GLY A 133 7.00 -5.20 25.84
C GLY A 133 7.41 -4.68 24.45
N ALA A 134 7.17 -5.44 23.37
CA ALA A 134 7.37 -4.99 21.99
C ALA A 134 6.43 -3.84 21.56
N SER A 135 5.28 -3.63 22.22
CA SER A 135 4.34 -2.56 21.84
C SER A 135 4.56 -1.22 22.55
N LEU A 136 5.36 -1.13 23.62
CA LEU A 136 5.61 0.16 24.30
C LEU A 136 6.48 1.11 23.46
N THR A 137 7.48 0.58 22.75
CA THR A 137 8.35 1.37 21.86
C THR A 137 7.57 1.94 20.68
N VAL A 138 6.65 1.15 20.12
CA VAL A 138 5.73 1.58 19.06
C VAL A 138 4.81 2.71 19.55
N LEU A 139 4.29 2.59 20.77
CA LEU A 139 3.45 3.63 21.38
C LEU A 139 4.22 4.93 21.63
N LYS A 140 5.45 4.84 22.17
CA LYS A 140 6.33 6.01 22.37
C LYS A 140 6.64 6.72 21.04
N LYS A 141 6.98 5.97 19.99
CA LYS A 141 7.23 6.53 18.64
C LYS A 141 6.00 7.19 18.04
N ARG A 142 4.82 6.61 18.23
CA ARG A 142 3.54 7.19 17.79
C ARG A 142 3.19 8.48 18.53
N ALA A 143 3.41 8.53 19.84
CA ALA A 143 3.20 9.73 20.64
C ALA A 143 4.13 10.87 20.19
N LEU A 144 5.42 10.57 19.99
CA LEU A 144 6.40 11.55 19.48
C LEU A 144 5.95 12.15 18.13
N LEU A 145 5.60 11.28 17.17
CA LEU A 145 5.12 11.71 15.85
C LEU A 145 3.86 12.59 15.95
N SER A 146 2.91 12.22 16.81
CA SER A 146 1.68 13.00 17.00
C SER A 146 1.95 14.41 17.52
N HIS A 147 2.89 14.59 18.44
CA HIS A 147 3.27 15.91 18.94
C HIS A 147 4.03 16.74 17.90
N MET A 148 4.94 16.13 17.14
CA MET A 148 5.64 16.81 16.05
C MET A 148 4.68 17.33 14.97
N MET A 149 3.66 16.54 14.64
CA MET A 149 2.62 16.96 13.68
C MET A 149 1.82 18.16 14.20
N LYS A 150 1.50 18.23 15.50
CA LYS A 150 0.83 19.40 16.08
C LYS A 150 1.66 20.67 15.96
N VAL A 151 2.98 20.56 16.10
CA VAL A 151 3.91 21.69 15.93
C VAL A 151 4.00 22.11 14.46
N ALA A 152 4.09 21.16 13.53
CA ALA A 152 4.24 21.43 12.10
C ALA A 152 3.03 22.13 11.46
N TYR A 153 1.82 21.85 11.95
CA TYR A 153 0.57 22.46 11.46
C TYR A 153 -0.02 23.47 12.45
N GLY A 154 0.68 23.77 13.54
CA GLY A 154 0.32 24.82 14.47
C GLY A 154 0.49 26.20 13.84
N THR A 155 -0.26 27.18 14.32
CA THR A 155 -0.16 28.58 13.87
C THR A 155 0.85 29.39 14.70
N ASP A 156 1.43 28.79 15.73
CA ASP A 156 2.30 29.46 16.70
C ASP A 156 3.73 29.55 16.16
N GLU A 157 4.38 30.71 16.36
CA GLU A 157 5.79 30.89 16.01
C GLU A 157 6.69 30.10 16.95
N ILE A 158 7.68 29.39 16.38
CA ILE A 158 8.64 28.59 17.13
C ILE A 158 9.92 29.42 17.29
N SER A 159 10.33 29.67 18.53
CA SER A 159 11.63 30.32 18.83
C SER A 159 12.78 29.43 18.36
N ASP A 160 13.84 30.04 17.81
CA ASP A 160 15.04 29.33 17.36
C ASP A 160 15.66 28.47 18.48
N GLU A 161 15.64 28.94 19.73
CA GLU A 161 16.13 28.19 20.90
C GLU A 161 15.27 26.95 21.19
N ALA A 162 13.94 27.07 21.05
CA ALA A 162 13.03 25.95 21.25
C ALA A 162 13.18 24.91 20.13
N PHE A 163 13.44 25.37 18.90
CA PHE A 163 13.69 24.50 17.76
C PHE A 163 15.01 23.73 17.90
N THR A 164 16.11 24.41 18.21
CA THR A 164 17.42 23.76 18.40
C THR A 164 17.39 22.75 19.54
N GLN A 165 16.73 23.08 20.66
CA GLN A 165 16.56 22.18 21.79
C GLN A 165 15.74 20.94 21.42
N ALA A 166 14.63 21.11 20.69
CA ALA A 166 13.79 19.99 20.25
C ALA A 166 14.54 19.06 19.28
N MET A 167 15.29 19.61 18.33
CA MET A 167 16.08 18.81 17.38
C MET A 167 17.19 18.03 18.07
N ALA A 168 17.94 18.67 18.98
CA ALA A 168 18.98 17.99 19.76
C ALA A 168 18.41 16.85 20.62
N ALA A 169 17.23 17.05 21.23
CA ALA A 169 16.56 16.02 22.00
C ALA A 169 16.16 14.82 21.12
N VAL A 170 15.64 15.06 19.91
CA VAL A 170 15.25 13.99 18.98
C VAL A 170 16.46 13.22 18.46
N ASP A 171 17.56 13.91 18.15
CA ASP A 171 18.81 13.29 17.70
C ASP A 171 19.41 12.38 18.77
N SER A 172 19.31 12.76 20.05
CA SER A 172 19.77 11.93 21.18
C SER A 172 19.01 10.60 21.31
N LEU A 173 17.78 10.52 20.78
CA LEU A 173 16.97 9.28 20.78
C LEU A 173 17.43 8.27 19.73
N VAL A 174 18.20 8.70 18.74
CA VAL A 174 18.76 7.85 17.68
C VAL A 174 20.10 7.29 18.16
N ILE A 175 20.07 6.14 18.83
CA ILE A 175 21.29 5.40 19.18
C ILE A 175 21.98 4.96 17.88
N ARG A 176 23.04 5.67 17.49
CA ARG A 176 24.01 5.17 16.51
C ARG A 176 24.90 4.14 17.23
N PRO A 177 24.98 2.88 16.77
CA PRO A 177 26.00 1.98 17.30
C PRO A 177 27.37 2.56 16.95
N ALA A 178 28.07 3.03 17.97
CA ALA A 178 29.47 3.43 17.86
C ALA A 178 30.30 2.17 17.59
N SER A 179 30.70 1.96 16.34
CA SER A 179 31.96 1.29 16.10
C SER A 179 33.06 2.24 16.59
N SER A 180 33.51 1.99 17.82
CA SER A 180 34.87 2.24 18.34
C SER A 180 35.90 2.44 17.21
N SER A 181 36.78 3.44 17.18
CA SER A 181 37.43 4.18 18.25
C SER A 181 38.15 5.38 17.62
N ALA A 182 38.02 6.58 18.19
CA ALA A 182 38.87 7.71 17.85
C ALA A 182 39.23 8.50 19.12
N ALA A 183 40.31 8.06 19.75
CA ALA A 183 41.27 8.83 20.58
C ALA A 183 42.48 7.88 20.70
N THR A 184 43.72 8.22 20.30
CA THR A 184 44.54 9.33 20.80
C THR A 184 45.78 9.55 19.91
N LEU A 185 46.07 10.82 19.62
CA LEU A 185 47.33 11.56 19.33
C LEU A 185 48.57 10.91 18.67
N GLN A 186 49.15 11.68 17.72
CA GLN A 186 50.55 11.82 17.23
C GLN A 186 51.65 11.04 17.99
N SER A 187 52.74 10.48 17.44
CA SER A 187 53.51 10.69 16.20
C SER A 187 54.58 9.60 16.03
N THR A 188 55.20 9.56 14.85
CA THR A 188 56.57 9.14 14.47
C THR A 188 56.78 7.85 13.67
N ILE A 189 57.65 8.03 12.69
CA ILE A 189 58.06 7.23 11.55
C ILE A 189 59.22 6.32 11.97
N THR A 190 59.21 5.04 11.60
CA THR A 190 60.22 4.32 10.77
C THR A 190 60.15 2.79 10.98
N ASP A 191 60.10 2.10 9.84
CA ASP A 191 60.91 0.95 9.44
C ASP A 191 60.75 -0.47 10.01
N HIS A 192 60.39 -1.35 9.07
CA HIS A 192 61.04 -2.63 8.74
C HIS A 192 60.87 -3.86 9.66
N ASN A 193 60.06 -4.80 9.13
CA ASN A 193 60.52 -6.10 8.59
C ASN A 193 60.15 -7.41 9.34
N THR A 194 59.59 -8.32 8.53
CA THR A 194 59.73 -9.79 8.49
C THR A 194 59.17 -10.75 9.54
N ASN A 195 58.76 -11.89 8.96
CA ASN A 195 58.78 -13.28 9.46
C ASN A 195 57.47 -13.78 10.11
N TYR A 196 56.61 -14.45 9.35
CA TYR A 196 56.67 -15.86 8.89
C TYR A 196 56.29 -16.87 9.97
N LYS A 197 55.21 -17.55 9.63
CA LYS A 197 54.61 -18.79 10.15
C LYS A 197 55.58 -19.78 10.78
N GLN A 198 55.08 -20.47 11.81
CA GLN A 198 55.09 -21.94 12.07
C GLN A 198 55.08 -22.16 13.59
N SER A 199 54.40 -23.13 14.20
CA SER A 199 53.98 -24.47 13.75
C SER A 199 53.11 -25.15 14.83
N VAL A 200 52.22 -26.07 14.38
CA VAL A 200 51.87 -27.44 14.90
C VAL A 200 51.51 -27.66 16.39
N ALA A 201 50.71 -28.64 16.86
CA ALA A 201 49.74 -29.65 16.41
C ALA A 201 49.14 -30.22 17.74
N ALA A 202 47.82 -30.18 17.98
CA ALA A 202 46.85 -31.27 17.87
C ALA A 202 47.13 -32.58 18.68
N LEU A 203 46.42 -32.79 19.79
CA LEU A 203 46.01 -34.10 20.36
C LEU A 203 44.65 -33.96 21.10
N SER A 204 43.87 -35.04 21.18
CA SER A 204 42.40 -35.12 21.09
C SER A 204 41.62 -35.62 22.34
N VAL A 205 40.48 -34.96 22.66
CA VAL A 205 39.08 -35.43 22.97
C VAL A 205 38.87 -36.59 24.02
N PRO A 206 37.89 -36.58 24.99
CA PRO A 206 36.44 -36.43 24.76
C PRO A 206 35.54 -35.69 25.79
N MET A 207 34.34 -35.35 25.28
CA MET A 207 33.23 -34.54 25.82
C MET A 207 32.31 -35.29 26.80
N PRO A 208 31.49 -34.58 27.61
CA PRO A 208 30.05 -34.64 27.34
C PRO A 208 29.30 -33.29 27.47
N LYS A 209 28.08 -33.33 26.93
CA LYS A 209 27.25 -32.26 26.36
C LYS A 209 26.43 -31.47 27.39
N SER A 210 26.30 -30.16 27.18
CA SER A 210 24.98 -29.50 27.10
C SER A 210 25.10 -28.29 26.18
N ASN A 211 24.43 -28.38 25.03
CA ASN A 211 24.61 -27.49 23.89
C ASN A 211 23.23 -27.02 23.45
N SER A 212 22.91 -25.75 23.64
CA SER A 212 21.85 -25.07 22.87
C SER A 212 22.09 -23.57 22.81
N THR A 213 23.19 -23.18 22.16
CA THR A 213 23.24 -21.86 21.55
C THR A 213 22.23 -21.87 20.41
N ILE A 214 21.04 -21.30 20.64
CA ILE A 214 20.04 -21.05 19.61
C ILE A 214 20.70 -20.12 18.58
N ARG A 215 21.22 -20.69 17.49
CA ARG A 215 21.63 -19.94 16.31
C ARG A 215 20.39 -19.61 15.51
N CYS A 216 20.27 -18.35 15.09
CA CYS A 216 19.29 -17.96 14.09
C CYS A 216 19.49 -18.82 12.83
N PRO A 217 18.43 -19.42 12.27
CA PRO A 217 18.53 -20.08 10.98
C PRO A 217 18.98 -19.06 9.93
N ASP A 218 19.77 -19.52 8.95
CA ASP A 218 20.23 -18.66 7.86
C ASP A 218 19.03 -18.00 7.18
N ARG A 219 19.13 -16.69 7.00
CA ARG A 219 18.12 -15.90 6.30
C ARG A 219 17.95 -16.50 4.90
N PRO A 220 16.75 -16.95 4.51
CA PRO A 220 16.53 -17.34 3.13
C PRO A 220 16.86 -16.14 2.27
N ILE A 221 17.78 -16.30 1.32
CA ILE A 221 18.00 -15.32 0.28
C ILE A 221 16.67 -15.27 -0.47
N LYS A 222 15.88 -14.24 -0.19
CA LYS A 222 14.71 -13.92 -0.99
C LYS A 222 15.27 -13.52 -2.34
N ASN A 223 15.33 -14.47 -3.27
CA ASN A 223 15.26 -14.15 -4.68
C ASN A 223 14.09 -13.17 -4.77
N GLY A 224 14.36 -11.92 -5.14
CA GLY A 224 13.34 -10.92 -5.33
C GLY A 224 12.28 -11.44 -6.29
N ARG A 225 11.18 -10.69 -6.44
CA ARG A 225 10.14 -11.00 -7.43
C ARG A 225 10.83 -11.37 -8.75
N PRO A 226 10.66 -12.60 -9.27
CA PRO A 226 11.32 -12.99 -10.49
C PRO A 226 10.97 -11.96 -11.56
N PRO A 227 11.96 -11.42 -12.30
CA PRO A 227 11.64 -10.61 -13.45
C PRO A 227 10.77 -11.52 -14.31
N HIS A 228 9.65 -11.00 -14.83
CA HIS A 228 8.74 -11.74 -15.72
C HIS A 228 7.51 -12.46 -15.10
N SER A 229 7.11 -12.20 -13.85
CA SER A 229 5.86 -12.78 -13.28
C SER A 229 4.55 -12.11 -13.74
N THR A 230 4.60 -11.09 -14.60
CA THR A 230 3.42 -10.39 -15.11
C THR A 230 2.83 -11.08 -16.35
N LEU A 231 1.50 -11.11 -16.45
CA LEU A 231 0.74 -11.63 -17.63
C LEU A 231 1.21 -11.04 -18.97
N LYS A 232 1.69 -9.78 -18.94
CA LYS A 232 2.22 -9.06 -20.09
C LYS A 232 3.52 -9.70 -20.63
N SER A 233 4.32 -10.19 -19.71
CA SER A 233 5.60 -10.85 -19.96
C SER A 233 5.40 -12.18 -20.68
N TRP A 234 4.46 -13.01 -20.21
CA TRP A 234 4.10 -14.26 -20.89
C TRP A 234 3.61 -14.05 -22.33
N LYS A 235 2.82 -12.98 -22.59
CA LYS A 235 2.38 -12.61 -23.93
C LYS A 235 3.53 -12.18 -24.86
N ASP A 236 4.50 -11.43 -24.36
CA ASP A 236 5.67 -11.01 -25.15
C ASP A 236 6.59 -12.20 -25.49
N GLN A 237 6.66 -13.19 -24.61
CA GLN A 237 7.42 -14.42 -24.85
C GLN A 237 6.79 -15.26 -25.96
N GLN A 238 5.45 -15.38 -26.00
CA GLN A 238 4.75 -16.06 -27.10
C GLN A 238 4.89 -15.34 -28.45
N LYS A 239 4.96 -14.00 -28.45
CA LYS A 239 5.24 -13.24 -29.68
C LYS A 239 6.63 -13.54 -30.24
N ARG A 240 7.64 -13.68 -29.37
CA ARG A 240 9.02 -14.00 -29.77
C ARG A 240 9.15 -15.41 -30.35
N THR A 241 8.47 -16.42 -29.79
CA THR A 241 8.50 -17.80 -30.32
C THR A 241 7.82 -17.93 -31.68
N ARG A 242 6.95 -16.99 -32.05
CA ARG A 242 6.19 -17.04 -33.31
C ARG A 242 6.95 -16.43 -34.50
N CYS A 243 8.10 -15.80 -34.27
CA CYS A 243 8.97 -15.28 -35.32
C CYS A 243 10.21 -16.17 -35.44
N VAL A 244 10.07 -17.31 -36.13
CA VAL A 244 11.22 -18.00 -36.74
C VAL A 244 11.45 -17.30 -38.08
N SER A 245 12.30 -16.29 -38.07
CA SER A 245 12.95 -15.78 -39.28
C SER A 245 14.37 -16.33 -39.26
N THR A 246 14.68 -17.12 -40.28
CA THR A 246 16.02 -17.63 -40.56
C THR A 246 16.78 -16.54 -41.29
N ASP A 247 17.56 -15.75 -40.56
CA ASP A 247 18.74 -15.10 -41.13
C ASP A 247 19.86 -15.20 -40.10
N GLU A 248 20.82 -16.07 -40.43
CA GLU A 248 22.10 -16.24 -39.76
C GLU A 248 22.93 -14.96 -39.91
N GLU A 249 23.33 -14.36 -38.80
CA GLU A 249 24.73 -14.05 -38.46
C GLU A 249 24.80 -13.09 -37.27
N ASN A 250 25.03 -13.65 -36.07
CA ASN A 250 25.89 -12.98 -35.10
C ASN A 250 26.50 -14.03 -34.17
N PRO A 251 27.78 -14.39 -34.32
CA PRO A 251 28.38 -15.50 -33.59
C PRO A 251 28.47 -15.20 -32.09
N ARG A 252 27.99 -16.15 -31.28
CA ARG A 252 28.08 -16.14 -29.81
C ARG A 252 29.54 -16.27 -29.38
N GLY A 253 30.24 -15.15 -29.25
CA GLY A 253 31.62 -15.14 -28.74
C GLY A 253 32.39 -13.81 -28.82
N GLY A 254 31.73 -12.68 -29.08
CA GLY A 254 32.40 -11.37 -29.19
C GLY A 254 32.92 -10.84 -27.85
N LYS A 255 34.24 -10.87 -27.66
CA LYS A 255 34.94 -10.11 -26.60
C LYS A 255 34.65 -8.63 -26.79
N THR A 256 34.04 -7.96 -25.80
CA THR A 256 33.89 -6.50 -25.78
C THR A 256 35.26 -5.84 -25.78
N ARG A 257 35.58 -5.08 -26.84
CA ARG A 257 36.78 -4.24 -26.91
C ARG A 257 36.72 -3.15 -25.84
N ARG A 258 37.88 -2.82 -25.23
CA ARG A 258 37.97 -1.77 -24.21
C ARG A 258 37.85 -0.40 -24.88
N ILE A 259 37.28 0.55 -24.15
CA ILE A 259 36.88 1.87 -24.66
C ILE A 259 38.07 2.73 -25.14
N VAL A 260 39.30 2.35 -24.78
CA VAL A 260 40.54 2.99 -25.26
C VAL A 260 40.89 2.64 -26.71
N ASP A 261 40.32 1.57 -27.28
CA ASP A 261 40.56 1.16 -28.67
C ASP A 261 39.58 1.83 -29.66
N VAL A 262 38.72 2.74 -29.19
CA VAL A 262 37.69 3.45 -29.99
C VAL A 262 38.06 4.93 -30.21
N LEU A 263 39.11 5.44 -29.55
CA LEU A 263 39.49 6.86 -29.61
C LEU A 263 40.76 7.16 -30.42
N GLU A 264 41.18 6.27 -31.32
CA GLU A 264 42.18 6.61 -32.33
C GLU A 264 41.64 6.31 -33.72
N PHE A 265 41.14 7.34 -34.41
CA PHE A 265 41.42 7.53 -35.84
C PHE A 265 41.52 9.03 -36.12
N LYS A 266 42.73 9.42 -36.56
CA LYS A 266 43.00 10.62 -37.37
C LYS A 266 42.30 10.50 -38.71
#